data_AF-A0A3P7FSL0-F1
#
_entry.id   AF-A0A3P7FSL0-F1
#
_cell.length_a   1.000
_cell.length_b   1.000
_cell.length_c   1.000
_cell.angle_alpha   90.00
_cell.angle_beta   90.00
_cell.angle_gamma   90.00
#
_symmetry.space_group_name_H-M   'P 1'
#
loop_
_entity.id
_entity.type
_entity.pdbx_description
1 polymer ?
#
loop_
_entity_poly.entity_id
_entity_poly.type
_entity_poly.pdbx_seq_one_letter_code
_entity_poly.pdbx_strand_id
1 'polypeptide(L)'
;MPPVTTPIPCSKCANIRAERVKNPSLTEGDGKLVITYMQNQLGCRVAHILCNTSVEFAEAIIYFNEMKDLPIVSNVNGAAMISLVCTDNLRFRAEGSRVNVGSVTCLSRDIIPTMPPITTKVPVTVPVLTTAKAPLFCADCKNIKTEPILMLNPNEINGALTIEYSRGLDGCRIANIICGDAKKGTTARIYFNEEINLPFISDITGQAKLELLCGSNSRWRAFESRINVASVSCLVIDTTPPVTPIPTTPKPKPPIIVTVPIPTPECQAQWSVWEPWSLCTDVCGAYGSRQRFRGCQRSTENCFCPGSVSDMESCNLQPCLYPRAACRQNYVVSSVNQKFVCVPIQ
;
A
#
# COMPACT_ATOMS: atom_id res chain seq x y z
N MET A 1 -41.74 8.70 25.77
CA MET A 1 -41.14 8.47 24.45
C MET A 1 -39.72 7.99 24.67
N PRO A 2 -39.29 6.86 24.08
CA PRO A 2 -37.86 6.54 24.01
C PRO A 2 -37.16 7.64 23.20
N PRO A 3 -35.88 7.95 23.47
CA PRO A 3 -35.17 8.95 22.70
C PRO A 3 -35.10 8.46 21.26
N VAL A 4 -35.65 9.25 20.34
CA VAL A 4 -35.46 9.06 18.90
C VAL A 4 -33.99 9.36 18.62
N THR A 5 -33.13 8.35 18.72
CA THR A 5 -31.73 8.44 18.28
C THR A 5 -31.74 8.69 16.79
N THR A 6 -31.43 9.92 16.41
CA THR A 6 -31.18 10.33 15.02
C THR A 6 -30.15 9.39 14.39
N PRO A 7 -30.39 8.91 13.17
CA PRO A 7 -29.49 7.97 12.51
C PRO A 7 -28.12 8.63 12.35
N ILE A 8 -27.11 8.01 12.98
CA ILE A 8 -25.78 8.60 13.07
C ILE A 8 -25.17 8.58 11.66
N PRO A 9 -24.88 9.75 11.06
CA PRO A 9 -24.49 9.86 9.65
C PRO A 9 -23.21 9.05 9.33
N CYS A 10 -22.37 8.81 10.34
CA CYS A 10 -21.13 8.03 10.22
C CYS A 10 -21.30 6.53 9.87
N SER A 11 -22.53 6.03 9.72
CA SER A 11 -22.76 4.63 9.28
C SER A 11 -22.71 4.46 7.75
N LYS A 12 -22.78 5.57 6.99
CA LYS A 12 -23.00 5.56 5.53
C LYS A 12 -21.79 5.98 4.67
N CYS A 13 -20.56 5.98 5.20
CA CYS A 13 -19.37 6.24 4.36
C CYS A 13 -19.31 5.27 3.18
N ALA A 14 -18.92 5.76 2.01
CA ALA A 14 -18.60 4.93 0.85
C ALA A 14 -17.32 4.11 1.08
N ASN A 15 -17.19 2.96 0.41
CA ASN A 15 -15.97 2.14 0.51
C ASN A 15 -14.74 2.95 0.06
N ILE A 16 -13.64 2.80 0.80
CA ILE A 16 -12.34 3.36 0.41
C ILE A 16 -11.85 2.61 -0.82
N ARG A 17 -11.33 3.36 -1.81
CA ARG A 17 -10.74 2.78 -3.01
C ARG A 17 -9.36 2.19 -2.69
N ALA A 18 -9.17 0.93 -3.03
CA ALA A 18 -7.86 0.30 -3.02
C ALA A 18 -7.13 0.70 -4.31
N GLU A 19 -6.03 1.44 -4.20
CA GLU A 19 -5.25 1.91 -5.33
C GLU A 19 -3.86 1.29 -5.29
N ARG A 20 -3.34 0.94 -6.48
CA ARG A 20 -2.00 0.40 -6.68
C ARG A 20 -0.94 1.46 -6.45
N VAL A 21 0.30 1.04 -6.21
CA VAL A 21 1.43 1.96 -6.12
C VAL A 21 1.66 2.61 -7.48
N LYS A 22 1.50 3.93 -7.55
CA LYS A 22 1.85 4.73 -8.73
C LYS A 22 3.30 5.15 -8.62
N ASN A 23 4.06 5.01 -9.71
CA ASN A 23 5.48 5.35 -9.78
C ASN A 23 6.32 4.70 -8.64
N PRO A 24 6.28 3.36 -8.49
CA PRO A 24 7.10 2.67 -7.51
C PRO A 24 8.59 2.87 -7.81
N SER A 25 9.36 3.05 -6.75
CA SER A 25 10.81 2.99 -6.79
C SER A 25 11.28 1.55 -6.97
N LEU A 26 12.58 1.32 -7.13
CA LEU A 26 13.07 -0.03 -7.48
C LEU A 26 12.89 -1.09 -6.44
N THR A 27 13.08 -0.61 -5.23
CA THR A 27 12.99 -1.39 -4.03
C THR A 27 11.56 -1.28 -3.55
N GLU A 28 10.58 -0.90 -4.38
CA GLU A 28 9.20 -0.73 -4.00
C GLU A 28 8.30 -1.51 -4.94
N GLY A 29 7.23 -2.07 -4.39
CA GLY A 29 6.21 -2.76 -5.13
C GLY A 29 4.87 -2.67 -4.43
N ASP A 30 3.85 -3.27 -5.02
CA ASP A 30 2.57 -3.43 -4.36
C ASP A 30 2.70 -4.46 -3.23
N GLY A 31 2.40 -4.04 -2.01
CA GLY A 31 2.11 -5.00 -0.96
C GLY A 31 0.67 -5.52 -1.07
N LYS A 32 0.37 -6.57 -0.31
CA LYS A 32 -0.98 -7.13 -0.17
C LYS A 32 -1.82 -6.23 0.73
N LEU A 33 -2.70 -5.46 0.10
CA LEU A 33 -3.67 -4.59 0.74
C LEU A 33 -4.96 -5.37 1.09
N VAL A 34 -5.39 -5.30 2.34
CA VAL A 34 -6.67 -5.84 2.82
C VAL A 34 -7.43 -4.75 3.57
N ILE A 35 -8.66 -4.46 3.14
CA ILE A 35 -9.54 -3.48 3.81
C ILE A 35 -10.74 -4.22 4.40
N THR A 36 -10.86 -4.21 5.72
CA THR A 36 -11.99 -4.81 6.45
C THR A 36 -12.85 -3.73 7.06
N TYR A 37 -14.18 -3.84 6.95
CA TYR A 37 -15.11 -2.86 7.51
C TYR A 37 -15.87 -3.42 8.70
N MET A 38 -16.00 -2.61 9.76
CA MET A 38 -16.72 -2.95 11.00
C MET A 38 -17.53 -1.75 11.48
N GLN A 39 -18.27 -1.91 12.58
CA GLN A 39 -18.91 -0.81 13.30
C GLN A 39 -18.32 -0.70 14.71
N ASN A 40 -18.01 0.52 15.16
CA ASN A 40 -17.61 0.74 16.55
C ASN A 40 -18.82 0.73 17.50
N GLN A 41 -18.60 0.89 18.80
CA GLN A 41 -19.65 0.92 19.83
C GLN A 41 -20.70 2.03 19.61
N LEU A 42 -20.37 3.06 18.82
CA LEU A 42 -21.26 4.17 18.46
C LEU A 42 -22.02 3.91 17.15
N GLY A 43 -21.87 2.74 16.52
CA GLY A 43 -22.50 2.42 15.22
C GLY A 43 -21.84 3.10 14.01
N CYS A 44 -20.70 3.78 14.20
CA CYS A 44 -19.95 4.37 13.10
C CYS A 44 -19.15 3.32 12.35
N ARG A 45 -19.11 3.44 11.02
CA ARG A 45 -18.34 2.54 10.15
C ARG A 45 -16.84 2.76 10.39
N VAL A 46 -16.10 1.68 10.63
CA VAL A 46 -14.64 1.66 10.79
C VAL A 46 -14.03 0.85 9.66
N ALA A 47 -12.95 1.33 9.06
CA ALA A 47 -12.16 0.62 8.06
C ALA A 47 -10.79 0.27 8.64
N HIS A 48 -10.48 -1.02 8.72
CA HIS A 48 -9.17 -1.54 9.10
C HIS A 48 -8.39 -1.87 7.84
N ILE A 49 -7.22 -1.26 7.66
CA ILE A 49 -6.42 -1.34 6.44
C ILE A 49 -5.11 -2.04 6.78
N LEU A 50 -4.94 -3.29 6.34
CA LEU A 50 -3.71 -4.08 6.46
C LEU A 50 -2.92 -4.01 5.16
N CYS A 51 -1.63 -3.73 5.27
CA CYS A 51 -0.66 -3.79 4.21
C CYS A 51 0.41 -4.81 4.57
N ASN A 52 0.49 -5.92 3.84
CA ASN A 52 1.43 -7.00 4.09
C ASN A 52 2.41 -7.13 2.93
N THR A 53 3.70 -7.23 3.19
CA THR A 53 4.72 -7.54 2.19
C THR A 53 4.85 -9.06 2.05
N SER A 54 5.34 -9.51 0.89
CA SER A 54 5.63 -10.93 0.64
C SER A 54 7.06 -11.32 0.99
N VAL A 55 7.88 -10.35 1.42
CA VAL A 55 9.33 -10.49 1.61
C VAL A 55 9.64 -10.29 3.09
N GLU A 56 10.28 -11.29 3.70
CA GLU A 56 10.90 -11.12 5.02
C GLU A 56 11.93 -9.97 4.92
N PHE A 57 11.85 -8.97 5.81
CA PHE A 57 12.64 -7.73 5.79
C PHE A 57 12.25 -6.64 4.76
N ALA A 58 11.00 -6.63 4.27
CA ALA A 58 10.46 -5.46 3.56
C ALA A 58 9.64 -4.53 4.48
N GLU A 59 9.75 -3.23 4.25
CA GLU A 59 8.93 -2.19 4.87
C GLU A 59 7.55 -2.14 4.20
N ALA A 60 6.49 -2.49 4.91
CA ALA A 60 5.12 -2.22 4.49
C ALA A 60 4.79 -0.74 4.75
N ILE A 61 4.24 -0.03 3.79
CA ILE A 61 3.91 1.40 3.86
C ILE A 61 2.47 1.60 3.38
N ILE A 62 1.66 2.29 4.18
CA ILE A 62 0.32 2.73 3.83
C ILE A 62 0.32 4.24 3.63
N TYR A 63 -0.15 4.69 2.46
CA TYR A 63 -0.42 6.10 2.20
C TYR A 63 -1.84 6.31 1.69
N PHE A 64 -2.34 7.54 1.88
CA PHE A 64 -3.71 7.92 1.56
C PHE A 64 -3.76 8.84 0.34
N ASN A 65 -4.80 8.72 -0.47
CA ASN A 65 -5.11 9.65 -1.57
C ASN A 65 -3.91 9.88 -2.51
N GLU A 66 -3.18 8.80 -2.83
CA GLU A 66 -2.03 8.85 -3.73
C GLU A 66 -0.83 9.69 -3.25
N MET A 67 -0.83 10.15 -1.99
CA MET A 67 0.24 10.97 -1.42
C MET A 67 1.42 10.10 -0.91
N LYS A 68 2.24 9.60 -1.85
CA LYS A 68 3.41 8.75 -1.56
C LYS A 68 4.41 9.40 -0.58
N ASP A 69 4.56 10.73 -0.63
CA ASP A 69 5.54 11.49 0.19
C ASP A 69 5.15 11.63 1.67
N LEU A 70 3.93 11.24 2.03
CA LEU A 70 3.39 11.33 3.40
C LEU A 70 2.94 9.93 3.85
N PRO A 71 3.89 9.02 4.15
CA PRO A 71 3.54 7.71 4.68
C PRO A 71 2.81 7.88 6.01
N ILE A 72 1.59 7.36 6.09
CA ILE A 72 0.76 7.50 7.29
C ILE A 72 1.15 6.45 8.32
N VAL A 73 1.45 5.24 7.84
CA VAL A 73 1.99 4.15 8.64
C VAL A 73 3.03 3.42 7.80
N SER A 74 4.23 3.23 8.34
CA SER A 74 5.20 2.29 7.80
C SER A 74 5.65 1.30 8.87
N ASN A 75 6.00 0.09 8.45
CA ASN A 75 6.50 -0.95 9.32
C ASN A 75 7.53 -1.83 8.60
N VAL A 76 8.77 -1.84 9.10
CA VAL A 76 9.92 -2.61 8.58
C VAL A 76 9.79 -4.13 8.73
N ASN A 77 8.72 -4.58 9.38
CA ASN A 77 8.48 -5.99 9.74
C ASN A 77 7.58 -6.73 8.75
N GLY A 78 7.36 -6.14 7.58
CA GLY A 78 6.52 -6.71 6.54
C GLY A 78 5.02 -6.54 6.71
N ALA A 79 4.53 -5.89 7.78
CA ALA A 79 3.10 -5.66 7.97
C ALA A 79 2.79 -4.31 8.61
N ALA A 80 2.12 -3.41 7.90
CA ALA A 80 1.63 -2.10 8.37
C ALA A 80 0.10 -2.12 8.47
N MET A 81 -0.49 -1.47 9.47
CA MET A 81 -1.94 -1.35 9.58
C MET A 81 -2.37 -0.01 10.19
N ILE A 82 -3.55 0.45 9.79
CA ILE A 82 -4.23 1.60 10.36
C ILE A 82 -5.73 1.38 10.40
N SER A 83 -6.40 2.01 11.38
CA SER A 83 -7.85 2.05 11.49
C SER A 83 -8.37 3.45 11.18
N LEU A 84 -9.42 3.53 10.38
CA LEU A 84 -10.08 4.78 10.01
C LEU A 84 -11.53 4.75 10.47
N VAL A 85 -12.01 5.82 11.06
CA VAL A 85 -13.39 5.97 11.50
C VAL A 85 -14.12 6.87 10.51
N CYS A 86 -15.32 6.46 10.10
CA CYS A 86 -16.22 7.29 9.32
C CYS A 86 -16.70 8.45 10.19
N THR A 87 -16.50 9.68 9.74
CA THR A 87 -16.99 10.86 10.43
C THR A 87 -18.40 11.25 9.98
N ASP A 88 -19.00 12.20 10.70
CA ASP A 88 -20.31 12.79 10.41
C ASP A 88 -20.44 13.35 8.98
N ASN A 89 -19.34 13.79 8.37
CA ASN A 89 -19.25 14.26 6.98
C ASN A 89 -19.19 13.15 5.91
N LEU A 90 -19.45 11.88 6.26
CA LEU A 90 -19.42 10.73 5.34
C LEU A 90 -18.04 10.46 4.71
N ARG A 91 -16.95 10.80 5.40
CA ARG A 91 -15.57 10.49 4.99
C ARG A 91 -14.84 9.69 6.07
N PHE A 92 -13.94 8.80 5.65
CA PHE A 92 -13.06 8.09 6.58
C PHE A 92 -11.90 8.99 7.01
N ARG A 93 -11.56 8.97 8.30
CA ARG A 93 -10.42 9.69 8.87
C ARG A 93 -9.67 8.83 9.88
N ALA A 94 -8.36 9.02 9.97
CA ALA A 94 -7.57 8.46 11.06
C ALA A 94 -7.80 9.28 12.34
N GLU A 95 -7.60 8.64 13.50
CA GLU A 95 -7.69 9.33 14.79
C GLU A 95 -6.70 10.50 14.85
N GLY A 96 -7.19 11.70 15.20
CA GLY A 96 -6.40 12.94 15.22
C GLY A 96 -6.09 13.56 13.84
N SER A 97 -6.43 12.90 12.72
CA SER A 97 -6.19 13.42 11.38
C SER A 97 -7.35 14.27 10.86
N ARG A 98 -7.01 15.38 10.17
CA ARG A 98 -7.97 16.19 9.42
C ARG A 98 -8.13 15.73 7.96
N VAL A 99 -7.38 14.71 7.54
CA VAL A 99 -7.35 14.23 6.16
C VAL A 99 -8.52 13.28 5.91
N ASN A 100 -9.35 13.61 4.92
CA ASN A 100 -10.41 12.71 4.42
C ASN A 100 -9.78 11.65 3.51
N VAL A 101 -9.94 10.37 3.83
CA VAL A 101 -9.40 9.25 3.05
C VAL A 101 -10.43 8.78 2.03
N GLY A 102 -10.09 8.91 0.75
CA GLY A 102 -10.87 8.40 -0.39
C GLY A 102 -10.21 7.19 -1.05
N SER A 103 -8.89 7.07 -0.94
CA SER A 103 -8.14 5.91 -1.40
C SER A 103 -6.96 5.56 -0.49
N VAL A 104 -6.55 4.30 -0.53
CA VAL A 104 -5.42 3.76 0.22
C VAL A 104 -4.56 2.91 -0.70
N THR A 105 -3.26 2.98 -0.49
CA THR A 105 -2.29 2.16 -1.23
C THR A 105 -1.35 1.47 -0.25
N CYS A 106 -0.98 0.23 -0.59
CA CYS A 106 -0.02 -0.58 0.14
C CYS A 106 1.27 -0.72 -0.67
N LEU A 107 2.33 -0.13 -0.17
CA LEU A 107 3.67 -0.16 -0.77
C LEU A 107 4.57 -1.08 0.06
N SER A 108 5.17 -2.07 -0.59
CA SER A 108 6.20 -2.93 -0.01
C SER A 108 7.55 -2.39 -0.44
N ARG A 109 8.42 -1.99 0.49
CA ARG A 109 9.76 -1.48 0.20
C ARG A 109 10.86 -2.42 0.71
N ASP A 110 11.71 -2.93 -0.15
CA ASP A 110 12.84 -3.77 0.23
C ASP A 110 13.86 -2.98 1.06
N ILE A 111 14.18 -3.48 2.26
CA ILE A 111 15.26 -2.93 3.07
C ILE A 111 16.54 -3.61 2.61
N ILE A 112 17.33 -2.92 1.78
CA ILE A 112 18.70 -3.37 1.50
C ILE A 112 19.44 -3.34 2.84
N PRO A 113 19.93 -4.47 3.39
CA PRO A 113 20.71 -4.43 4.60
C PRO A 113 21.94 -3.55 4.33
N THR A 114 22.01 -2.41 5.00
CA THR A 114 23.21 -1.60 5.05
C THR A 114 24.27 -2.44 5.74
N MET A 115 25.14 -3.04 4.93
CA MET A 115 26.34 -3.70 5.44
C MET A 115 27.04 -2.68 6.36
N PRO A 116 27.35 -3.04 7.62
CA PRO A 116 27.91 -2.09 8.57
C PRO A 116 29.19 -1.50 7.97
N PRO A 117 29.46 -0.20 8.17
CA PRO A 117 30.62 0.44 7.60
C PRO A 117 31.86 -0.29 8.14
N ILE A 118 32.62 -0.94 7.24
CA ILE A 118 33.93 -1.48 7.56
C ILE A 118 34.78 -0.30 8.01
N THR A 119 34.95 -0.17 9.33
CA THR A 119 35.62 0.93 9.98
C THR A 119 37.12 0.69 9.89
N THR A 120 37.69 0.90 8.70
CA THR A 120 39.15 0.95 8.55
C THR A 120 39.56 2.37 8.95
N LYS A 121 39.96 2.55 10.21
CA LYS A 121 40.58 3.78 10.70
C LYS A 121 41.91 3.99 9.97
N VAL A 122 41.92 4.83 8.95
CA VAL A 122 43.13 5.45 8.43
C VAL A 122 42.98 6.96 8.58
N PRO A 123 43.87 7.64 9.34
CA PRO A 123 43.80 9.07 9.52
C PRO A 123 44.42 9.72 8.29
N VAL A 124 43.64 10.44 7.48
CA VAL A 124 44.22 11.31 6.44
C VAL A 124 43.52 12.66 6.44
N THR A 125 44.39 13.64 6.61
CA THR A 125 44.27 15.09 6.61
C THR A 125 43.44 15.63 5.44
N VAL A 126 42.57 16.59 5.74
CA VAL A 126 41.75 17.35 4.77
C VAL A 126 42.63 18.30 3.96
N PRO A 127 42.47 18.36 2.63
CA PRO A 127 42.63 19.61 1.90
C PRO A 127 41.29 20.03 1.28
N VAL A 128 41.02 21.33 1.41
CA VAL A 128 39.93 22.05 0.76
C VAL A 128 40.11 22.00 -0.75
N LEU A 129 39.09 21.63 -1.53
CA LEU A 129 39.06 21.90 -2.96
C LEU A 129 37.71 22.43 -3.43
N THR A 130 37.87 23.46 -4.25
CA THR A 130 36.92 24.37 -4.87
C THR A 130 36.03 23.68 -5.93
N THR A 131 34.79 24.14 -5.99
CA THR A 131 33.72 23.76 -6.93
C THR A 131 34.07 23.97 -8.40
N ALA A 132 34.05 22.88 -9.18
CA ALA A 132 33.91 22.90 -10.64
C ALA A 132 32.66 22.09 -11.04
N LYS A 133 31.79 22.68 -11.86
CA LYS A 133 30.49 22.12 -12.29
C LYS A 133 30.73 20.98 -13.29
N ALA A 134 30.54 19.73 -12.85
CA ALA A 134 30.69 18.53 -13.67
C ALA A 134 29.69 18.52 -14.85
N PRO A 135 30.06 17.96 -16.02
CA PRO A 135 29.16 17.84 -17.17
C PRO A 135 27.92 16.98 -16.85
N LEU A 136 26.73 17.48 -17.21
CA LEU A 136 25.45 16.78 -17.02
C LEU A 136 25.26 15.71 -18.12
N PHE A 137 25.71 14.48 -17.86
CA PHE A 137 25.50 13.31 -18.73
C PHE A 137 24.03 12.85 -18.84
N CYS A 138 23.10 13.52 -18.13
CA CYS A 138 21.67 13.22 -18.18
C CYS A 138 20.98 13.70 -19.48
N ALA A 139 21.67 14.44 -20.33
CA ALA A 139 21.18 14.80 -21.66
C ALA A 139 21.40 13.68 -22.70
N ASP A 140 22.28 12.71 -22.39
CA ASP A 140 22.86 11.78 -23.37
C ASP A 140 22.32 10.34 -23.27
N CYS A 141 21.22 10.10 -22.54
CA CYS A 141 20.60 8.78 -22.54
C CYS A 141 20.24 8.35 -23.98
N LYS A 142 20.54 7.10 -24.34
CA LYS A 142 20.09 6.50 -25.61
C LYS A 142 18.58 6.25 -25.58
N ASN A 143 17.91 6.19 -26.74
CA ASN A 143 16.50 5.79 -26.77
C ASN A 143 16.34 4.35 -26.25
N ILE A 144 15.27 4.11 -25.49
CA ILE A 144 14.94 2.84 -24.87
C ILE A 144 14.51 1.84 -25.95
N LYS A 145 14.98 0.59 -25.86
CA LYS A 145 14.58 -0.47 -26.77
C LYS A 145 13.17 -0.97 -26.44
N THR A 146 12.37 -1.25 -27.45
CA THR A 146 11.06 -1.89 -27.28
C THR A 146 11.18 -3.35 -27.66
N GLU A 147 10.92 -4.25 -26.72
CA GLU A 147 11.03 -5.69 -26.94
C GLU A 147 9.65 -6.35 -26.74
N PRO A 148 9.16 -7.19 -27.67
CA PRO A 148 7.92 -7.93 -27.50
C PRO A 148 8.10 -9.11 -26.54
N ILE A 149 7.02 -9.52 -25.87
CA ILE A 149 7.01 -10.75 -25.08
C ILE A 149 6.71 -11.92 -26.03
N LEU A 150 7.62 -12.91 -26.03
CA LEU A 150 7.56 -14.05 -26.96
C LEU A 150 6.66 -15.19 -26.47
N MET A 151 6.54 -15.38 -25.16
CA MET A 151 5.74 -16.44 -24.53
C MET A 151 4.53 -15.82 -23.82
N LEU A 152 3.39 -15.80 -24.50
CA LEU A 152 2.13 -15.23 -24.01
C LEU A 152 1.14 -16.33 -23.66
N ASN A 153 0.39 -16.16 -22.58
CA ASN A 153 -0.77 -17.00 -22.28
C ASN A 153 -1.94 -16.68 -23.24
N PRO A 154 -2.94 -17.57 -23.39
CA PRO A 154 -4.06 -17.36 -24.33
C PRO A 154 -4.85 -16.06 -24.16
N ASN A 155 -4.87 -15.49 -22.95
CA ASN A 155 -5.58 -14.25 -22.63
C ASN A 155 -4.67 -13.01 -22.65
N GLU A 156 -3.44 -13.16 -23.12
CA GLU A 156 -2.40 -12.14 -23.11
C GLU A 156 -2.00 -11.74 -24.53
N ILE A 157 -1.83 -10.46 -24.76
CA ILE A 157 -1.36 -9.91 -26.03
C ILE A 157 -0.25 -8.88 -25.78
N ASN A 158 0.65 -8.74 -26.75
CA ASN A 158 1.56 -7.59 -26.77
C ASN A 158 0.74 -6.31 -26.95
N GLY A 159 0.74 -5.46 -25.92
CA GLY A 159 -0.04 -4.23 -25.92
C GLY A 159 0.58 -3.13 -26.78
N ALA A 160 -0.22 -2.16 -27.18
CA ALA A 160 0.28 -0.95 -27.83
C ALA A 160 1.24 -0.21 -26.89
N LEU A 161 2.50 -0.05 -27.31
CA LEU A 161 3.54 0.61 -26.53
C LEU A 161 4.00 1.89 -27.25
N THR A 162 3.86 3.03 -26.56
CA THR A 162 4.32 4.33 -27.03
C THR A 162 5.33 4.89 -26.04
N ILE A 163 6.44 5.45 -26.55
CA ILE A 163 7.45 6.14 -25.73
C ILE A 163 7.63 7.56 -26.28
N GLU A 164 7.28 8.56 -25.49
CA GLU A 164 7.42 9.98 -25.82
C GLU A 164 8.61 10.57 -25.07
N TYR A 165 9.56 11.17 -25.79
CA TYR A 165 10.74 11.77 -25.16
C TYR A 165 10.58 13.29 -25.05
N SER A 166 10.90 13.84 -23.89
CA SER A 166 10.92 15.28 -23.62
C SER A 166 12.20 15.68 -22.87
N ARG A 167 12.35 16.98 -22.57
CA ARG A 167 13.44 17.52 -21.75
C ARG A 167 12.85 18.23 -20.54
N GLY A 168 13.40 17.96 -19.36
CA GLY A 168 13.06 18.67 -18.13
C GLY A 168 13.61 20.09 -18.08
N LEU A 169 13.23 20.86 -17.06
CA LEU A 169 13.75 22.21 -16.81
C LEU A 169 15.26 22.23 -16.50
N ASP A 170 15.79 21.10 -16.05
CA ASP A 170 17.21 20.85 -15.78
C ASP A 170 18.01 20.48 -17.05
N GLY A 171 17.34 20.35 -18.20
CA GLY A 171 17.93 19.92 -19.46
C GLY A 171 18.12 18.41 -19.61
N CYS A 172 17.78 17.63 -18.58
CA CYS A 172 17.87 16.17 -18.62
C CYS A 172 16.75 15.58 -19.51
N ARG A 173 17.02 14.42 -20.12
CA ARG A 173 15.99 13.73 -20.92
C ARG A 173 14.96 13.06 -20.02
N ILE A 174 13.69 13.12 -20.43
CA ILE A 174 12.55 12.44 -19.81
C ILE A 174 11.91 11.53 -20.87
N ALA A 175 11.43 10.35 -20.48
CA ALA A 175 10.71 9.43 -21.35
C ALA A 175 9.37 9.03 -20.70
N ASN A 176 8.28 9.32 -21.37
CA ASN A 176 6.92 8.95 -20.97
C ASN A 176 6.51 7.68 -21.72
N ILE A 177 6.29 6.59 -20.98
CA ILE A 177 5.89 5.29 -21.49
C ILE A 177 4.39 5.13 -21.30
N ILE A 178 3.69 4.76 -22.37
CA ILE A 178 2.27 4.45 -22.38
C ILE A 178 2.11 3.03 -22.91
N CYS A 179 1.50 2.15 -22.12
CA CYS A 179 1.25 0.75 -22.46
C CYS A 179 -0.26 0.47 -22.42
N GLY A 180 -0.84 0.09 -23.55
CA GLY A 180 -2.27 -0.21 -23.71
C GLY A 180 -3.13 1.01 -24.11
N ASP A 181 -4.40 0.75 -24.39
CA ASP A 181 -5.35 1.66 -25.04
C ASP A 181 -6.64 1.93 -24.22
N ALA A 182 -6.59 1.71 -22.90
CA ALA A 182 -7.65 2.06 -21.94
C ALA A 182 -8.99 1.36 -22.22
N LYS A 183 -8.96 0.02 -22.26
CA LYS A 183 -10.13 -0.82 -22.52
C LYS A 183 -10.67 -1.45 -21.22
N LYS A 184 -11.98 -1.30 -20.98
CA LYS A 184 -12.67 -1.96 -19.84
C LYS A 184 -12.46 -3.47 -19.89
N GLY A 185 -12.21 -4.08 -18.74
CA GLY A 185 -11.97 -5.51 -18.63
C GLY A 185 -10.60 -5.94 -19.12
N THR A 186 -9.66 -5.03 -19.34
CA THR A 186 -8.27 -5.36 -19.66
C THR A 186 -7.31 -4.82 -18.61
N THR A 187 -6.19 -5.51 -18.39
CA THR A 187 -5.10 -5.07 -17.50
C THR A 187 -3.83 -4.87 -18.32
N ALA A 188 -3.27 -3.66 -18.33
CA ALA A 188 -2.00 -3.36 -18.99
C ALA A 188 -0.83 -3.49 -18.00
N ARG A 189 0.30 -4.03 -18.45
CA ARG A 189 1.50 -4.25 -17.64
C ARG A 189 2.75 -3.84 -18.40
N ILE A 190 3.67 -3.13 -17.74
CA ILE A 190 4.97 -2.74 -18.30
C ILE A 190 6.08 -3.55 -17.63
N TYR A 191 6.99 -4.08 -18.43
CA TYR A 191 8.17 -4.82 -17.97
C TYR A 191 9.44 -4.12 -18.42
N PHE A 192 10.53 -4.30 -17.67
CA PHE A 192 11.84 -3.75 -17.99
C PHE A 192 12.86 -4.85 -18.22
N ASN A 193 13.80 -4.62 -19.13
CA ASN A 193 15.00 -5.45 -19.31
C ASN A 193 14.68 -6.95 -19.47
N GLU A 194 13.59 -7.27 -20.17
CA GLU A 194 13.13 -8.65 -20.43
C GLU A 194 12.72 -9.46 -19.18
N GLU A 195 12.63 -8.82 -18.00
CA GLU A 195 12.22 -9.47 -16.75
C GLU A 195 10.69 -9.63 -16.70
N ILE A 196 10.17 -10.70 -17.32
CA ILE A 196 8.72 -10.95 -17.47
C ILE A 196 8.03 -11.49 -16.20
N ASN A 197 8.78 -11.85 -15.15
CA ASN A 197 8.22 -12.42 -13.93
C ASN A 197 7.55 -11.37 -13.02
N LEU A 198 8.00 -10.12 -13.10
CA LEU A 198 7.59 -9.04 -12.22
C LEU A 198 7.31 -7.79 -13.06
N PRO A 199 6.03 -7.48 -13.38
CA PRO A 199 5.70 -6.24 -14.07
C PRO A 199 6.07 -5.05 -13.18
N PHE A 200 6.76 -4.06 -13.75
CA PHE A 200 7.12 -2.84 -13.07
C PHE A 200 5.89 -2.00 -12.71
N ILE A 201 4.89 -1.96 -13.60
CA ILE A 201 3.57 -1.38 -13.32
C ILE A 201 2.48 -2.29 -13.90
N SER A 202 1.33 -2.36 -13.23
CA SER A 202 0.15 -3.09 -13.71
C SER A 202 -1.12 -2.28 -13.40
N ASP A 203 -1.84 -1.92 -14.46
CA ASP A 203 -3.01 -1.04 -14.42
C ASP A 203 -4.25 -1.75 -14.97
N ILE A 204 -5.30 -1.83 -14.15
CA ILE A 204 -6.58 -2.52 -14.45
C ILE A 204 -7.52 -1.68 -15.34
N THR A 205 -7.12 -0.47 -15.72
CA THR A 205 -7.87 0.38 -16.66
C THR A 205 -7.63 0.00 -18.13
N GLY A 206 -6.66 -0.88 -18.40
CA GLY A 206 -6.22 -1.24 -19.75
C GLY A 206 -5.19 -0.28 -20.33
N GLN A 207 -4.73 0.73 -19.58
CA GLN A 207 -3.62 1.61 -19.97
C GLN A 207 -2.73 1.94 -18.77
N ALA A 208 -1.48 1.48 -18.80
CA ALA A 208 -0.46 1.84 -17.82
C ALA A 208 0.40 3.00 -18.34
N LYS A 209 0.71 3.97 -17.48
CA LYS A 209 1.57 5.12 -17.82
C LYS A 209 2.72 5.22 -16.83
N LEU A 210 3.90 5.56 -17.31
CA LEU A 210 5.10 5.67 -16.48
C LEU A 210 6.08 6.71 -17.03
N GLU A 211 6.67 7.51 -16.16
CA GLU A 211 7.73 8.46 -16.50
C GLU A 211 9.11 7.92 -16.09
N LEU A 212 10.09 8.05 -16.97
CA LEU A 212 11.49 7.74 -16.73
C LEU A 212 12.35 9.00 -16.87
N LEU A 213 13.33 9.13 -15.98
CA LEU A 213 14.28 10.23 -15.93
C LEU A 213 15.67 9.70 -16.34
N CYS A 214 16.39 10.47 -17.15
CA CYS A 214 17.77 10.18 -17.46
C CYS A 214 18.68 10.63 -16.30
N GLY A 215 19.45 9.72 -15.73
CA GLY A 215 20.38 10.02 -14.64
C GLY A 215 21.69 10.66 -15.13
N SER A 216 22.49 11.16 -14.18
CA SER A 216 23.85 11.68 -14.42
C SER A 216 24.88 10.64 -14.90
N ASN A 217 24.45 9.39 -15.10
CA ASN A 217 25.23 8.30 -15.67
C ASN A 217 24.76 7.86 -17.07
N SER A 218 23.94 8.69 -17.74
CA SER A 218 23.32 8.40 -19.05
C SER A 218 22.49 7.12 -19.08
N ARG A 219 21.84 6.78 -17.96
CA ARG A 219 20.93 5.62 -17.85
C ARG A 219 19.54 6.08 -17.43
N TRP A 220 18.51 5.48 -18.04
CA TRP A 220 17.11 5.72 -17.67
C TRP A 220 16.77 5.05 -16.36
N ARG A 221 15.99 5.74 -15.53
CA ARG A 221 15.47 5.22 -14.26
C ARG A 221 14.08 5.78 -14.03
N ALA A 222 13.18 4.99 -13.46
CA ALA A 222 11.95 5.56 -12.92
C ALA A 222 12.26 6.43 -11.69
N PHE A 223 11.27 7.17 -11.21
CA PHE A 223 11.43 7.95 -9.98
C PHE A 223 11.81 7.04 -8.80
N GLU A 224 12.88 7.41 -8.08
CA GLU A 224 13.55 6.66 -6.98
C GLU A 224 13.92 5.19 -7.28
N SER A 225 13.93 4.82 -8.56
CA SER A 225 14.47 3.58 -9.07
C SER A 225 16.01 3.52 -9.09
N ARG A 226 16.62 2.36 -8.78
CA ARG A 226 18.01 1.97 -9.07
C ARG A 226 18.19 1.01 -10.29
N ILE A 227 17.13 0.55 -11.00
CA ILE A 227 17.20 -0.31 -12.22
C ILE A 227 17.49 0.69 -13.31
N ASN A 228 18.55 0.40 -14.03
CA ASN A 228 18.81 1.10 -15.27
C ASN A 228 17.96 0.44 -16.35
N VAL A 229 17.03 1.18 -16.93
CA VAL A 229 16.12 0.69 -17.96
C VAL A 229 16.81 0.77 -19.31
N ALA A 230 16.97 -0.37 -19.98
CA ALA A 230 17.54 -0.49 -21.32
C ALA A 230 16.48 -0.94 -22.34
N SER A 231 15.54 -1.79 -21.94
CA SER A 231 14.39 -2.20 -22.75
C SER A 231 13.08 -2.15 -21.97
N VAL A 232 11.97 -2.01 -22.71
CA VAL A 232 10.60 -1.97 -22.19
C VAL A 232 9.71 -2.90 -23.02
N SER A 233 8.82 -3.62 -22.34
CA SER A 233 7.79 -4.47 -22.95
C SER A 233 6.42 -4.13 -22.40
N CYS A 234 5.37 -4.28 -23.23
CA CYS A 234 3.98 -4.01 -22.86
C CYS A 234 3.12 -5.26 -23.04
N LEU A 235 2.42 -5.67 -21.99
CA LEU A 235 1.49 -6.79 -21.97
C LEU A 235 0.10 -6.29 -21.65
N VAL A 236 -0.91 -6.70 -22.39
CA VAL A 236 -2.32 -6.46 -22.07
C VAL A 236 -3.01 -7.80 -21.88
N ILE A 237 -3.72 -7.94 -20.77
CA ILE A 237 -4.44 -9.16 -20.38
C ILE A 237 -5.93 -8.90 -20.46
N ASP A 238 -6.66 -9.72 -21.21
CA ASP A 238 -8.12 -9.71 -21.19
C ASP A 238 -8.62 -10.43 -19.94
N THR A 239 -9.30 -9.69 -19.08
CA THR A 239 -9.91 -10.17 -17.82
C THR A 239 -11.42 -10.31 -17.95
N THR A 240 -11.99 -10.17 -19.16
CA THR A 240 -13.40 -10.44 -19.36
C THR A 240 -13.68 -11.91 -19.10
N PRO A 241 -14.64 -12.25 -18.21
CA PRO A 241 -15.04 -13.63 -18.03
C PRO A 241 -15.60 -14.15 -19.37
N PRO A 242 -15.32 -15.39 -19.77
CA PRO A 242 -15.92 -15.97 -20.97
C PRO A 242 -17.44 -15.90 -20.84
N VAL A 243 -18.08 -15.13 -21.71
CA VAL A 243 -19.55 -15.01 -21.73
C VAL A 243 -20.09 -16.33 -22.25
N THR A 244 -20.40 -17.25 -21.35
CA THR A 244 -21.22 -18.42 -21.69
C THR A 244 -22.60 -17.90 -22.10
N PRO A 245 -23.12 -18.25 -23.28
CA PRO A 245 -24.42 -17.77 -23.72
C PRO A 245 -25.50 -18.34 -22.78
N ILE A 246 -26.10 -17.48 -21.97
CA ILE A 246 -27.27 -17.83 -21.16
C ILE A 246 -28.43 -18.05 -22.14
N PRO A 247 -29.06 -19.24 -22.19
CA PRO A 247 -30.27 -19.46 -22.97
C PRO A 247 -31.39 -18.58 -22.38
N THR A 248 -31.92 -17.68 -23.19
CA THR A 248 -33.10 -16.87 -22.89
C THR A 248 -34.34 -17.77 -22.87
N THR A 249 -34.62 -18.40 -21.74
CA THR A 249 -35.93 -19.03 -21.49
C THR A 249 -36.98 -17.94 -21.19
N PRO A 250 -38.15 -17.96 -21.86
CA PRO A 250 -39.18 -16.96 -21.68
C PRO A 250 -39.84 -17.11 -20.31
N LYS A 251 -39.90 -16.00 -19.58
CA LYS A 251 -40.45 -15.84 -18.23
C LYS A 251 -41.92 -16.33 -18.17
N PRO A 252 -42.24 -17.38 -17.40
CA PRO A 252 -43.62 -17.73 -17.08
C PRO A 252 -44.15 -16.84 -15.95
N LYS A 253 -45.42 -16.48 -16.07
CA LYS A 253 -46.23 -15.72 -15.10
C LYS A 253 -46.35 -16.51 -13.78
N PRO A 254 -46.23 -15.86 -12.60
CA PRO A 254 -46.13 -16.57 -11.33
C PRO A 254 -47.50 -17.08 -10.82
N PRO A 255 -47.58 -18.30 -10.29
CA PRO A 255 -48.69 -18.73 -9.45
C PRO A 255 -48.36 -18.54 -7.95
N ILE A 256 -49.43 -18.36 -7.17
CA ILE A 256 -49.47 -17.96 -5.75
C ILE A 256 -49.49 -19.23 -4.86
N ILE A 257 -49.25 -19.02 -3.55
CA ILE A 257 -49.61 -19.87 -2.38
C ILE A 257 -48.57 -21.02 -2.16
N VAL A 258 -48.04 -21.35 -0.97
CA VAL A 258 -48.56 -21.39 0.41
C VAL A 258 -47.40 -21.30 1.42
N THR A 259 -47.62 -20.57 2.51
CA THR A 259 -46.70 -20.31 3.63
C THR A 259 -46.56 -21.52 4.59
N VAL A 260 -45.34 -22.02 4.81
CA VAL A 260 -44.97 -22.93 5.92
C VAL A 260 -43.62 -22.46 6.49
N PRO A 261 -43.39 -22.43 7.83
CA PRO A 261 -42.32 -21.66 8.46
C PRO A 261 -40.96 -22.39 8.38
N ILE A 262 -39.94 -21.73 7.86
CA ILE A 262 -38.54 -22.19 7.87
C ILE A 262 -37.86 -21.62 9.12
N PRO A 263 -37.16 -22.43 9.95
CA PRO A 263 -36.42 -21.91 11.09
C PRO A 263 -35.35 -20.93 10.60
N THR A 264 -35.37 -19.71 11.15
CA THR A 264 -34.40 -18.66 10.85
C THR A 264 -32.97 -19.18 11.04
N PRO A 265 -32.07 -19.06 10.04
CA PRO A 265 -30.67 -19.43 10.22
C PRO A 265 -30.05 -18.50 11.27
N GLU A 266 -29.75 -19.04 12.45
CA GLU A 266 -29.14 -18.31 13.55
C GLU A 266 -27.77 -17.78 13.12
N CYS A 267 -27.55 -16.49 13.38
CA CYS A 267 -26.35 -15.80 12.95
C CYS A 267 -25.17 -16.17 13.85
N GLN A 268 -24.26 -17.01 13.36
CA GLN A 268 -23.07 -17.44 14.08
C GLN A 268 -21.84 -16.73 13.52
N ALA A 269 -21.18 -15.93 14.35
CA ALA A 269 -19.89 -15.30 14.06
C ALA A 269 -18.95 -15.47 15.26
N GLN A 270 -17.73 -15.92 14.99
CA GLN A 270 -16.69 -16.15 16.00
C GLN A 270 -15.36 -15.59 15.53
N TRP A 271 -14.59 -15.08 16.48
CA TRP A 271 -13.23 -14.63 16.24
C TRP A 271 -12.28 -15.80 16.08
N SER A 272 -11.34 -15.71 15.14
CA SER A 272 -10.17 -16.58 15.15
C SER A 272 -9.24 -16.24 16.31
N VAL A 273 -8.26 -17.11 16.55
CA VAL A 273 -7.10 -16.79 17.40
C VAL A 273 -6.40 -15.54 16.84
N TRP A 274 -5.89 -14.70 17.76
CA TRP A 274 -5.02 -13.58 17.40
C TRP A 274 -3.74 -14.09 16.76
N GLU A 275 -3.38 -13.52 15.61
CA GLU A 275 -2.06 -13.60 15.03
C GLU A 275 -1.01 -13.03 16.01
N PRO A 276 0.26 -13.46 15.90
CA PRO A 276 1.34 -12.86 16.66
C PRO A 276 1.42 -11.34 16.44
N TRP A 277 1.91 -10.62 17.45
CA TRP A 277 2.22 -9.20 17.29
C TRP A 277 3.29 -8.99 16.20
N SER A 278 3.12 -7.96 15.38
CA SER A 278 4.18 -7.44 14.50
C SER A 278 5.40 -7.06 15.33
N LEU A 279 6.58 -6.95 14.71
CA LEU A 279 7.68 -6.31 15.43
C LEU A 279 7.35 -4.83 15.64
N CYS A 280 8.10 -4.22 16.55
CA CYS A 280 7.92 -2.82 16.92
C CYS A 280 8.45 -1.91 15.82
N THR A 281 7.76 -0.81 15.51
CA THR A 281 8.23 0.18 14.51
C THR A 281 9.43 1.01 14.97
N ASP A 282 9.78 0.96 16.26
CA ASP A 282 10.97 1.61 16.81
C ASP A 282 11.57 0.76 17.92
N VAL A 283 12.81 1.04 18.31
CA VAL A 283 13.61 0.21 19.21
C VAL A 283 13.66 0.72 20.65
N CYS A 284 13.15 1.93 20.93
CA CYS A 284 13.16 2.53 22.27
C CYS A 284 12.12 3.67 22.41
N GLY A 285 12.02 4.22 23.61
CA GLY A 285 11.37 5.48 23.95
C GLY A 285 9.85 5.49 23.82
N ALA A 286 9.20 4.33 23.69
CA ALA A 286 7.78 4.25 23.31
C ALA A 286 7.45 5.01 22.00
N TYR A 287 8.45 5.17 21.13
CA TYR A 287 8.25 5.72 19.78
C TYR A 287 7.61 4.70 18.84
N GLY A 288 7.82 3.42 19.14
CA GLY A 288 7.34 2.31 18.34
C GLY A 288 5.95 1.83 18.76
N SER A 289 5.21 1.34 17.79
CA SER A 289 3.96 0.61 17.99
C SER A 289 4.06 -0.76 17.32
N ARG A 290 3.32 -1.74 17.85
CA ARG A 290 3.13 -3.05 17.24
C ARG A 290 1.64 -3.38 17.18
N GLN A 291 1.28 -4.29 16.30
CA GLN A 291 -0.12 -4.60 15.99
C GLN A 291 -0.32 -6.10 15.78
N ARG A 292 -1.53 -6.60 16.03
CA ARG A 292 -1.93 -7.99 15.78
C ARG A 292 -3.34 -8.05 15.23
N PHE A 293 -3.68 -9.13 14.52
CA PHE A 293 -4.97 -9.31 13.86
C PHE A 293 -5.64 -10.63 14.19
N ARG A 294 -6.94 -10.71 13.95
CA ARG A 294 -7.72 -11.96 14.01
C ARG A 294 -8.76 -11.94 12.90
N GLY A 295 -9.04 -13.08 12.28
CA GLY A 295 -10.13 -13.24 11.33
C GLY A 295 -11.50 -13.35 12.00
N CYS A 296 -12.56 -13.06 11.26
CA CYS A 296 -13.95 -13.30 11.68
C CYS A 296 -14.53 -14.46 10.86
N GLN A 297 -14.78 -15.60 11.51
CA GLN A 297 -15.42 -16.76 10.92
C GLN A 297 -16.94 -16.61 11.08
N ARG A 298 -17.70 -16.61 9.98
CA ARG A 298 -19.14 -16.31 9.97
C ARG A 298 -19.93 -17.29 9.11
N SER A 299 -21.15 -17.63 9.55
CA SER A 299 -22.04 -18.57 8.85
C SER A 299 -22.74 -17.97 7.63
N THR A 300 -23.02 -16.67 7.66
CA THR A 300 -23.62 -15.92 6.54
C THR A 300 -22.95 -14.55 6.40
N GLU A 301 -23.03 -13.94 5.21
CA GLU A 301 -22.44 -12.61 4.97
C GLU A 301 -23.06 -11.50 5.83
N ASN A 302 -24.28 -11.73 6.35
CA ASN A 302 -24.99 -10.80 7.23
C ASN A 302 -24.56 -10.89 8.70
N CYS A 303 -23.63 -11.80 9.03
CA CYS A 303 -23.09 -11.98 10.37
C CYS A 303 -21.77 -11.23 10.58
N PHE A 304 -21.61 -10.67 11.78
CA PHE A 304 -20.46 -9.84 12.17
C PHE A 304 -19.94 -10.27 13.54
N CYS A 305 -18.62 -10.29 13.71
CA CYS A 305 -18.00 -10.56 15.01
C CYS A 305 -17.97 -9.27 15.87
N PRO A 306 -18.35 -9.33 17.15
CA PRO A 306 -18.34 -8.15 18.01
C PRO A 306 -16.91 -7.78 18.47
N GLY A 307 -16.54 -6.50 18.34
CA GLY A 307 -15.23 -5.97 18.74
C GLY A 307 -14.28 -5.73 17.56
N SER A 308 -12.98 -5.59 17.84
CA SER A 308 -11.99 -5.19 16.83
C SER A 308 -11.32 -6.38 16.15
N VAL A 309 -11.06 -6.28 14.83
CA VAL A 309 -10.24 -7.23 14.05
C VAL A 309 -8.74 -7.06 14.30
N SER A 310 -8.38 -5.90 14.85
CA SER A 310 -7.00 -5.47 15.09
C SER A 310 -6.82 -4.91 16.49
N ASP A 311 -5.62 -5.08 17.00
CA ASP A 311 -5.17 -4.50 18.26
C ASP A 311 -3.81 -3.82 18.03
N MET A 312 -3.54 -2.70 18.69
CA MET A 312 -2.30 -1.92 18.56
C MET A 312 -1.84 -1.45 19.94
N GLU A 313 -0.55 -1.59 20.21
CA GLU A 313 0.05 -1.16 21.47
C GLU A 313 1.43 -0.51 21.27
N SER A 314 1.80 0.39 22.18
CA SER A 314 3.16 0.93 22.26
C SER A 314 4.11 -0.17 22.72
N CYS A 315 5.28 -0.23 22.08
CA CYS A 315 6.30 -1.24 22.37
C CYS A 315 7.66 -0.58 22.55
N ASN A 316 8.63 -1.37 23.02
CA ASN A 316 9.98 -0.90 23.31
C ASN A 316 10.00 0.33 24.23
N LEU A 317 9.35 0.17 25.39
CA LEU A 317 9.19 1.23 26.37
C LEU A 317 10.50 1.62 27.07
N GLN A 318 11.61 0.89 26.91
CA GLN A 318 12.89 1.33 27.46
C GLN A 318 13.30 2.72 26.93
N PRO A 319 13.85 3.63 27.76
CA PRO A 319 14.30 4.93 27.30
C PRO A 319 15.33 4.84 26.17
N CYS A 320 15.26 5.74 25.20
CA CYS A 320 16.31 5.90 24.20
C CYS A 320 17.56 6.55 24.81
N LEU A 321 18.72 6.20 24.24
CA LEU A 321 19.98 6.87 24.53
C LEU A 321 20.14 8.12 23.66
N TYR A 322 20.95 9.07 24.15
CA TYR A 322 21.40 10.22 23.37
C TYR A 322 21.97 9.76 22.02
N PRO A 323 21.64 10.41 20.87
CA PRO A 323 21.10 11.78 20.74
C PRO A 323 19.56 11.90 20.71
N ARG A 324 18.83 10.81 20.90
CA ARG A 324 17.35 10.84 20.89
C ARG A 324 16.83 11.30 22.25
N ALA A 325 15.63 11.91 22.27
CA ALA A 325 14.94 12.13 23.54
C ALA A 325 14.57 10.77 24.16
N ALA A 326 14.63 10.70 25.50
CA ALA A 326 14.47 9.46 26.24
C ALA A 326 13.13 8.76 25.96
N CYS A 327 12.05 9.53 25.84
CA CYS A 327 10.70 9.05 25.56
C CYS A 327 10.01 9.91 24.51
N ARG A 328 9.00 9.35 23.84
CA ARG A 328 8.07 10.07 22.96
C ARG A 328 7.36 11.20 23.72
N GLN A 329 6.86 12.19 22.98
CA GLN A 329 5.98 13.21 23.52
C GLN A 329 4.82 12.57 24.32
N ASN A 330 4.49 13.15 25.47
CA ASN A 330 3.52 12.64 26.46
C ASN A 330 3.92 11.38 27.22
N TYR A 331 5.18 10.97 27.15
CA TYR A 331 5.73 9.91 27.99
C TYR A 331 6.88 10.44 28.84
N VAL A 332 6.98 9.93 30.07
CA VAL A 332 8.05 10.24 31.02
C VAL A 332 8.77 8.95 31.42
N VAL A 333 10.07 9.04 31.66
CA VAL A 333 10.83 7.93 32.20
C VAL A 333 10.38 7.68 33.64
N SER A 334 9.87 6.48 33.90
CA SER A 334 9.51 6.00 35.23
C SER A 334 10.17 4.65 35.50
N SER A 335 10.21 4.24 36.76
CA SER A 335 10.72 2.92 37.17
C SER A 335 9.54 1.99 37.39
N VAL A 336 9.40 0.98 36.53
CA VAL A 336 8.41 -0.10 36.66
C VAL A 336 9.17 -1.43 36.76
N ASN A 337 8.93 -2.22 37.80
CA ASN A 337 9.60 -3.51 38.03
C ASN A 337 11.13 -3.46 37.93
N GLN A 338 11.76 -2.46 38.57
CA GLN A 338 13.22 -2.24 38.56
C GLN A 338 13.81 -1.96 37.17
N LYS A 339 12.98 -1.64 36.17
CA LYS A 339 13.41 -1.24 34.84
C LYS A 339 12.89 0.17 34.55
N PHE A 340 13.78 1.02 34.01
CA PHE A 340 13.36 2.30 33.48
C PHE A 340 12.55 2.09 32.21
N VAL A 341 11.34 2.63 32.18
CA VAL A 341 10.40 2.56 31.07
C VAL A 341 9.70 3.90 30.87
N CYS A 342 9.38 4.22 29.63
CA CYS A 342 8.55 5.33 29.25
C CYS A 342 7.10 4.98 29.55
N VAL A 343 6.48 5.73 30.45
CA VAL A 343 5.07 5.62 30.79
C VAL A 343 4.33 6.88 30.36
N PRO A 344 3.03 6.81 30.00
CA PRO A 344 2.23 7.98 29.71
C PRO A 344 2.24 8.96 30.90
N ILE A 345 2.35 10.26 30.62
CA ILE A 345 2.12 11.30 31.61
C ILE A 345 0.62 11.28 31.95
N GLN A 346 0.28 11.11 33.23
CA GLN A 346 -1.10 11.08 33.72
C GLN A 346 -1.76 12.47 33.71
#